data_AF-A0A7C3W279-F1
#
_entry.id   AF-A0A7C3W279-F1
#
_cell.length_a   1.000
_cell.length_b   1.000
_cell.length_c   1.000
_cell.angle_alpha   90.00
_cell.angle_beta   90.00
_cell.angle_gamma   90.00
#
_symmetry.space_group_name_H-M   'P 1'
#
loop_
_entity.id
_entity.type
_entity.pdbx_description
1 polymer ?
#
loop_
_entity_poly.entity_id
_entity_poly.type
_entity_poly.pdbx_seq_one_letter_code
_entity_poly.pdbx_strand_id
1 'polypeptide(L)'
;MLPGASAVRSNRKHRTMQSRLTLAFVILGYTVSLSQIAASQNVTYSKQWVAGVPAHVVTVNLNSPNVHVSAAISKRGIGTSEGFGSMLSRLQPTAAITGTYFCTRSLRPVGHIVVDGQLIVPGQVGTGICFTADNRVHFRPVSAIRDNGWTSYSSLVCAGPTLIRDGKISTSLTSEGFRDPRLWRKNPRCAIGLTKWNRLLLVTVNRPIFLSHMSRVMKALGAVDAINLDGGGSTALYWNGRVLSHPTRRLTNLIVVYESPEMFARIKPQLAPNLTVATSPTRKAQVTPTAVEVPVKDLAKLLNNPQIHWLEGSQIRNGSLLFANAQVPTDQTVKGLADDLSVMLPATPNCALDHFKHRKRTQWRLLDTLNISSV
;
A
#
# COMPACT_ATOMS: atom_id res chain seq x y z
N MET A 1 -69.61 46.61 -83.80
CA MET A 1 -70.04 46.38 -82.40
C MET A 1 -69.24 47.33 -81.52
N LEU A 2 -69.90 48.38 -81.04
CA LEU A 2 -69.39 49.58 -80.33
C LEU A 2 -69.47 49.38 -78.79
N PRO A 3 -69.05 50.35 -77.93
CA PRO A 3 -67.91 51.31 -77.96
C PRO A 3 -67.15 51.32 -76.60
N GLY A 4 -66.01 51.99 -76.42
CA GLY A 4 -65.90 53.44 -76.12
C GLY A 4 -64.72 53.66 -75.15
N ALA A 5 -63.77 54.54 -75.52
CA ALA A 5 -63.62 55.92 -75.01
C ALA A 5 -63.06 56.00 -73.57
N SER A 6 -61.86 56.59 -73.44
CA SER A 6 -61.60 57.86 -72.69
C SER A 6 -61.67 57.70 -71.16
N ALA A 7 -60.87 58.30 -70.28
CA ALA A 7 -60.12 59.54 -70.33
C ALA A 7 -59.35 59.68 -68.98
N VAL A 8 -58.40 60.62 -68.92
CA VAL A 8 -58.23 61.60 -67.81
C VAL A 8 -57.59 61.18 -66.46
N ARG A 9 -56.33 61.66 -66.29
CA ARG A 9 -55.85 62.68 -65.32
C ARG A 9 -55.91 62.42 -63.80
N SER A 10 -54.71 62.44 -63.21
CA SER A 10 -54.27 62.93 -61.88
C SER A 10 -55.06 62.52 -60.62
N ASN A 11 -54.38 62.03 -59.57
CA ASN A 11 -53.81 62.87 -58.50
C ASN A 11 -53.18 62.01 -57.38
N ARG A 12 -52.06 62.51 -56.82
CA ARG A 12 -51.43 62.28 -55.50
C ARG A 12 -51.99 61.18 -54.56
N LYS A 13 -51.10 60.29 -54.06
CA LYS A 13 -50.56 60.32 -52.67
C LYS A 13 -49.72 59.07 -52.34
N HIS A 14 -48.63 59.32 -51.59
CA HIS A 14 -47.92 58.43 -50.66
C HIS A 14 -47.54 57.00 -51.10
N ARG A 15 -46.22 56.76 -51.24
CA ARG A 15 -45.54 55.78 -50.38
C ARG A 15 -44.03 55.98 -50.40
N THR A 16 -43.50 56.07 -49.20
CA THR A 16 -42.14 56.35 -48.78
C THR A 16 -41.17 55.22 -49.13
N MET A 17 -39.96 55.62 -49.50
CA MET A 17 -38.71 54.85 -49.57
C MET A 17 -38.63 53.67 -48.60
N GLN A 18 -38.47 52.46 -49.12
CA GLN A 18 -37.88 51.35 -48.36
C GLN A 18 -36.36 51.46 -48.47
N SER A 19 -35.74 51.99 -47.42
CA SER A 19 -34.30 52.00 -47.20
C SER A 19 -33.84 50.66 -46.61
N ARG A 20 -32.73 50.18 -47.16
CA ARG A 20 -31.92 49.04 -46.73
C ARG A 20 -31.80 48.94 -45.20
N LEU A 21 -32.23 47.81 -44.63
CA LEU A 21 -31.96 47.45 -43.24
C LEU A 21 -30.62 46.71 -43.17
N THR A 22 -29.57 47.44 -42.80
CA THR A 22 -28.29 46.87 -42.38
C THR A 22 -28.48 46.31 -40.98
N LEU A 23 -28.38 44.99 -40.82
CA LEU A 23 -28.53 44.31 -39.54
C LEU A 23 -27.25 44.51 -38.71
N ALA A 24 -27.23 45.60 -37.94
CA ALA A 24 -26.27 45.80 -36.86
C ALA A 24 -26.66 44.90 -35.69
N PHE A 25 -26.10 43.67 -35.65
CA PHE A 25 -26.07 42.92 -34.40
C PHE A 25 -25.03 43.56 -33.48
N VAL A 26 -25.54 44.35 -32.55
CA VAL A 26 -24.87 44.78 -31.34
C VAL A 26 -24.34 43.54 -30.62
N ILE A 27 -23.03 43.28 -30.75
CA ILE A 27 -22.28 42.38 -29.87
C ILE A 27 -22.08 43.13 -28.55
N LEU A 28 -23.16 43.25 -27.77
CA LEU A 28 -23.13 43.72 -26.40
C LEU A 28 -23.83 42.67 -25.54
N GLY A 29 -23.04 41.95 -24.76
CA GLY A 29 -23.52 40.96 -23.80
C GLY A 29 -23.05 39.56 -24.13
N TYR A 30 -22.44 38.91 -23.15
CA TYR A 30 -21.91 37.54 -23.14
C TYR A 30 -20.47 37.34 -23.63
N THR A 31 -19.53 38.16 -23.15
CA THR A 31 -18.30 37.56 -22.60
C THR A 31 -18.56 37.24 -21.13
N VAL A 32 -19.37 36.21 -20.87
CA VAL A 32 -19.20 35.49 -19.60
C VAL A 32 -17.83 34.84 -19.75
N SER A 33 -16.81 35.49 -19.19
CA SER A 33 -15.54 34.84 -18.92
C SER A 33 -15.87 33.64 -18.05
N LEU A 34 -16.00 32.48 -18.68
CA LEU A 34 -15.90 31.18 -18.03
C LEU A 34 -14.47 31.09 -17.51
N SER A 35 -14.22 31.80 -16.42
CA SER A 35 -13.22 31.42 -15.45
C SER A 35 -13.74 30.09 -14.93
N GLN A 36 -13.41 29.01 -15.64
CA GLN A 36 -13.45 27.69 -15.06
C GLN A 36 -12.54 27.78 -13.84
N ILE A 37 -13.15 27.93 -12.67
CA ILE A 37 -12.53 27.54 -11.42
C ILE A 37 -12.30 26.04 -11.61
N ALA A 38 -11.14 25.69 -12.17
CA ALA A 38 -10.65 24.33 -12.13
C ALA A 38 -10.45 24.05 -10.64
N ALA A 39 -11.48 23.52 -9.99
CA ALA A 39 -11.33 22.90 -8.68
C ALA A 39 -10.18 21.91 -8.85
N SER A 40 -9.04 22.23 -8.24
CA SER A 40 -7.85 21.39 -8.32
C SER A 40 -8.22 20.05 -7.70
N GLN A 41 -8.54 19.05 -8.52
CA GLN A 41 -8.83 17.70 -8.06
C GLN A 41 -7.62 17.17 -7.28
N ASN A 42 -7.85 16.57 -6.11
CA ASN A 42 -6.74 16.06 -5.30
C ASN A 42 -6.15 14.80 -5.94
N VAL A 43 -6.91 14.10 -6.77
CA VAL A 43 -6.47 12.94 -7.55
C VAL A 43 -6.73 13.17 -9.04
N THR A 44 -5.66 13.29 -9.81
CA THR A 44 -5.73 13.51 -11.27
C THR A 44 -5.16 12.32 -12.03
N TYR A 45 -5.58 12.14 -13.27
CA TYR A 45 -5.07 11.11 -14.17
C TYR A 45 -4.57 11.72 -15.48
N SER A 46 -3.50 11.14 -16.01
CA SER A 46 -3.04 11.40 -17.37
C SER A 46 -2.40 10.16 -17.98
N LYS A 47 -2.50 10.01 -19.30
CA LYS A 47 -1.71 9.07 -20.09
C LYS A 47 -0.64 9.85 -20.81
N GLN A 48 0.63 9.54 -20.54
CA GLN A 48 1.75 10.34 -21.00
C GLN A 48 2.82 9.47 -21.67
N TRP A 49 3.54 10.02 -22.62
CA TRP A 49 4.75 9.39 -23.16
C TRP A 49 5.95 9.87 -22.35
N VAL A 50 6.52 8.98 -21.53
CA VAL A 50 7.58 9.32 -20.57
C VAL A 50 8.73 8.35 -20.74
N ALA A 51 9.96 8.87 -20.85
CA ALA A 51 11.17 8.06 -21.07
C ALA A 51 11.01 7.02 -22.22
N GLY A 52 10.28 7.40 -23.27
CA GLY A 52 10.02 6.57 -24.44
C GLY A 52 8.94 5.51 -24.27
N VAL A 53 8.10 5.57 -23.23
CA VAL A 53 7.00 4.61 -23.00
C VAL A 53 5.66 5.26 -22.65
N PRO A 54 4.51 4.69 -23.07
CA PRO A 54 3.19 5.14 -22.63
C PRO A 54 2.95 4.70 -21.19
N ALA A 55 2.94 5.66 -20.27
CA ALA A 55 2.64 5.46 -18.87
C ALA A 55 1.24 5.99 -18.54
N HIS A 56 0.46 5.23 -17.79
CA HIS A 56 -0.70 5.74 -17.08
C HIS A 56 -0.21 6.30 -15.74
N VAL A 57 -0.55 7.54 -15.43
CA VAL A 57 -0.07 8.26 -14.25
C VAL A 57 -1.27 8.83 -13.52
N VAL A 58 -1.52 8.33 -12.30
CA VAL A 58 -2.42 8.96 -11.34
C VAL A 58 -1.57 9.74 -10.36
N THR A 59 -1.86 11.03 -10.20
CA THR A 59 -1.16 11.93 -9.27
C THR A 59 -2.11 12.31 -8.14
N VAL A 60 -1.68 12.08 -6.90
CA VAL A 60 -2.44 12.36 -5.68
C VAL A 60 -1.74 13.47 -4.89
N ASN A 61 -2.47 14.52 -4.55
CA ASN A 61 -2.01 15.62 -3.72
C ASN A 61 -2.14 15.27 -2.23
N LEU A 62 -1.04 14.84 -1.60
CA LEU A 62 -1.03 14.48 -0.18
C LEU A 62 -1.04 15.71 0.75
N ASN A 63 -0.93 16.92 0.21
CA ASN A 63 -1.11 18.15 1.01
C ASN A 63 -2.58 18.44 1.33
N SER A 64 -3.51 17.72 0.71
CA SER A 64 -4.94 17.83 1.02
C SER A 64 -5.28 16.99 2.25
N PRO A 65 -5.92 17.57 3.28
CA PRO A 65 -6.36 16.82 4.45
C PRO A 65 -7.51 15.85 4.13
N ASN A 66 -8.17 16.02 2.98
CA ASN A 66 -9.25 15.14 2.54
C ASN A 66 -8.75 13.85 1.88
N VAL A 67 -7.46 13.81 1.53
CA VAL A 67 -6.86 12.63 0.93
C VAL A 67 -6.53 11.61 1.99
N HIS A 68 -6.92 10.36 1.76
CA HIS A 68 -6.48 9.22 2.56
C HIS A 68 -5.93 8.13 1.66
N VAL A 69 -4.81 7.55 2.05
CA VAL A 69 -4.18 6.42 1.36
C VAL A 69 -4.07 5.26 2.33
N SER A 70 -4.47 4.06 1.90
CA SER A 70 -4.36 2.87 2.73
C SER A 70 -4.15 1.61 1.89
N ALA A 71 -3.58 0.59 2.51
CA ALA A 71 -3.58 -0.75 1.99
C ALA A 71 -4.97 -1.39 2.17
N ALA A 72 -5.31 -2.32 1.29
CA ALA A 72 -6.47 -3.18 1.43
C ALA A 72 -6.11 -4.62 1.02
N ILE A 73 -6.70 -5.61 1.68
CA ILE A 73 -6.52 -7.04 1.34
C ILE A 73 -7.79 -7.63 0.75
N SER A 74 -7.73 -8.84 0.21
CA SER A 74 -8.90 -9.56 -0.33
C SER A 74 -9.98 -9.79 0.73
N LYS A 75 -11.26 -9.76 0.31
CA LYS A 75 -12.44 -9.88 1.17
C LYS A 75 -12.43 -11.09 2.13
N ARG A 76 -11.81 -12.20 1.73
CA ARG A 76 -11.72 -13.43 2.55
C ARG A 76 -10.41 -13.55 3.34
N GLY A 77 -9.67 -12.45 3.49
CA GLY A 77 -8.45 -12.40 4.29
C GLY A 77 -7.22 -12.97 3.57
N ILE A 78 -6.16 -13.20 4.37
CA ILE A 78 -4.85 -13.68 3.92
C ILE A 78 -4.96 -15.12 3.41
N GLY A 79 -4.24 -15.44 2.35
CA GLY A 79 -4.31 -16.77 1.72
C GLY A 79 -5.50 -16.93 0.78
N THR A 80 -6.19 -15.83 0.46
CA THR A 80 -7.23 -15.78 -0.55
C THR A 80 -6.92 -14.72 -1.60
N SER A 81 -7.67 -14.71 -2.69
CA SER A 81 -7.58 -13.69 -3.73
C SER A 81 -8.96 -13.22 -4.15
N GLU A 82 -9.04 -12.02 -4.70
CA GLU A 82 -10.25 -11.35 -5.13
C GLU A 82 -10.08 -10.80 -6.56
N GLY A 83 -11.16 -10.81 -7.36
CA GLY A 83 -11.14 -10.16 -8.67
C GLY A 83 -11.03 -8.65 -8.50
N PHE A 84 -10.29 -7.97 -9.39
CA PHE A 84 -10.05 -6.53 -9.24
C PHE A 84 -11.35 -5.72 -9.23
N GLY A 85 -12.30 -6.02 -10.13
CA GLY A 85 -13.63 -5.39 -10.11
C GLY A 85 -14.39 -5.59 -8.78
N SER A 86 -14.33 -6.80 -8.19
CA SER A 86 -14.95 -7.08 -6.89
C SER A 86 -14.33 -6.23 -5.77
N MET A 87 -12.99 -6.09 -5.75
CA MET A 87 -12.30 -5.22 -4.81
C MET A 87 -12.74 -3.76 -5.00
N LEU A 88 -12.82 -3.27 -6.25
CA LEU A 88 -13.27 -1.91 -6.55
C LEU A 88 -14.72 -1.67 -6.12
N SER A 89 -15.64 -2.59 -6.40
CA SER A 89 -17.05 -2.47 -6.01
C SER A 89 -17.23 -2.36 -4.51
N ARG A 90 -16.48 -3.14 -3.72
CA ARG A 90 -16.61 -3.13 -2.25
C ARG A 90 -15.83 -1.98 -1.59
N LEU A 91 -14.69 -1.59 -2.16
CA LEU A 91 -13.82 -0.57 -1.57
C LEU A 91 -14.15 0.85 -2.05
N GLN A 92 -14.79 1.00 -3.21
CA GLN A 92 -15.19 2.29 -3.79
C GLN A 92 -14.10 3.37 -3.75
N PRO A 93 -12.85 3.08 -4.16
CA PRO A 93 -11.77 4.06 -4.12
C PRO A 93 -11.95 5.15 -5.17
N THR A 94 -11.34 6.32 -4.94
CA THR A 94 -11.12 7.30 -6.00
C THR A 94 -10.07 6.77 -6.97
N ALA A 95 -8.96 6.23 -6.45
CA ALA A 95 -7.93 5.56 -7.23
C ALA A 95 -7.41 4.33 -6.51
N ALA A 96 -6.96 3.34 -7.29
CA ALA A 96 -6.35 2.14 -6.73
C ALA A 96 -5.25 1.61 -7.64
N ILE A 97 -4.19 1.08 -7.03
CA ILE A 97 -3.12 0.35 -7.69
C ILE A 97 -2.91 -0.97 -6.97
N THR A 98 -2.40 -2.00 -7.67
CA THR A 98 -1.95 -3.23 -7.00
C THR A 98 -0.88 -2.93 -5.94
N GLY A 99 -0.78 -3.72 -4.88
CA GLY A 99 0.22 -3.53 -3.83
C GLY A 99 1.43 -4.46 -3.98
N THR A 100 1.68 -5.26 -2.96
CA THR A 100 2.83 -6.17 -2.86
C THR A 100 2.61 -7.48 -3.60
N TYR A 101 3.72 -8.17 -3.86
CA TYR A 101 3.77 -9.51 -4.43
C TYR A 101 3.11 -10.54 -3.51
N PHE A 102 2.76 -11.70 -4.06
CA PHE A 102 2.20 -12.81 -3.31
C PHE A 102 2.59 -14.16 -3.91
N CYS A 103 2.61 -15.20 -3.08
CA CYS A 103 2.80 -16.57 -3.55
C CYS A 103 1.57 -17.01 -4.36
N THR A 104 1.75 -17.44 -5.61
CA THR A 104 0.64 -17.84 -6.48
C THR A 104 -0.06 -19.13 -6.06
N ARG A 105 0.58 -19.96 -5.23
CA ARG A 105 -0.02 -21.19 -4.69
C ARG A 105 -0.80 -20.94 -3.40
N SER A 106 -0.16 -20.33 -2.41
CA SER A 106 -0.77 -20.10 -1.09
C SER A 106 -1.54 -18.79 -0.98
N LEU A 107 -1.43 -17.90 -1.98
CA LEU A 107 -2.05 -16.57 -2.02
C LEU A 107 -1.68 -15.66 -0.84
N ARG A 108 -0.58 -15.97 -0.14
CA ARG A 108 -0.06 -15.13 0.93
C ARG A 108 0.77 -13.97 0.35
N PRO A 109 0.49 -12.70 0.72
CA PRO A 109 1.36 -11.58 0.39
C PRO A 109 2.78 -11.78 0.95
N VAL A 110 3.78 -11.28 0.23
CA VAL A 110 5.20 -11.41 0.60
C VAL A 110 5.68 -10.20 1.41
N GLY A 111 5.19 -9.02 1.06
CA GLY A 111 5.52 -7.78 1.75
C GLY A 111 4.74 -7.59 3.05
N HIS A 112 5.33 -6.80 3.93
CA HIS A 112 4.69 -6.32 5.15
C HIS A 112 3.47 -5.45 4.79
N ILE A 113 2.34 -5.64 5.46
CA ILE A 113 1.11 -4.85 5.23
C ILE A 113 0.57 -4.36 6.57
N VAL A 114 0.38 -3.06 6.69
CA VAL A 114 -0.32 -2.41 7.81
C VAL A 114 -1.56 -1.72 7.27
N VAL A 115 -2.69 -1.94 7.94
CA VAL A 115 -3.96 -1.30 7.65
C VAL A 115 -4.49 -0.74 8.95
N ASP A 116 -4.82 0.55 8.95
CA ASP A 116 -5.34 1.24 10.13
C ASP A 116 -4.46 1.10 11.38
N GLY A 117 -3.15 1.27 11.21
CA GLY A 117 -2.20 1.11 12.32
C GLY A 117 -2.16 -0.30 12.92
N GLN A 118 -2.73 -1.30 12.25
CA GLN A 118 -2.65 -2.70 12.65
C GLN A 118 -1.81 -3.50 11.66
N LEU A 119 -0.88 -4.30 12.19
CA LEU A 119 -0.12 -5.23 11.40
C LEU A 119 -1.02 -6.36 10.89
N ILE A 120 -1.19 -6.42 9.57
CA ILE A 120 -2.02 -7.41 8.88
C ILE A 120 -1.17 -8.57 8.37
N VAL A 121 -0.09 -8.26 7.65
CA VAL A 121 0.83 -9.26 7.12
C VAL A 121 2.25 -8.94 7.59
N PRO A 122 2.91 -9.79 8.37
CA PRO A 122 4.34 -9.67 8.58
C PRO A 122 5.07 -10.17 7.33
N GLY A 123 5.80 -9.27 6.67
CA GLY A 123 6.67 -9.59 5.53
C GLY A 123 8.14 -9.31 5.81
N GLN A 124 9.02 -9.89 4.98
CA GLN A 124 10.47 -9.86 5.17
C GLN A 124 11.26 -9.30 3.98
N VAL A 125 10.57 -8.83 2.93
CA VAL A 125 11.19 -8.42 1.67
C VAL A 125 10.80 -6.98 1.35
N GLY A 126 11.76 -6.24 0.79
CA GLY A 126 11.49 -4.99 0.12
C GLY A 126 11.65 -3.73 0.95
N THR A 127 11.08 -2.66 0.40
CA THR A 127 10.99 -1.33 0.97
C THR A 127 9.51 -1.00 1.19
N GLY A 128 9.17 -0.58 2.40
CA GLY A 128 7.85 -0.08 2.76
C GLY A 128 7.64 1.32 2.23
N ILE A 129 6.54 1.52 1.50
CA ILE A 129 5.91 2.82 1.41
C ILE A 129 4.98 2.96 2.63
N CYS A 130 5.34 3.89 3.51
CA CYS A 130 4.75 4.02 4.85
C CYS A 130 3.99 5.35 4.92
N PHE A 131 2.71 5.30 5.23
CA PHE A 131 1.82 6.46 5.32
C PHE A 131 1.57 6.79 6.79
N THR A 132 1.79 8.04 7.16
CA THR A 132 1.41 8.56 8.49
C THR A 132 -0.05 9.03 8.49
N ALA A 133 -0.59 9.32 9.67
CA ALA A 133 -1.96 9.87 9.77
C ALA A 133 -2.10 11.30 9.19
N ASP A 134 -1.00 12.06 9.14
CA ASP A 134 -0.92 13.43 8.60
C ASP A 134 -0.46 13.49 7.13
N ASN A 135 -0.65 12.39 6.37
CA ASN A 135 -0.33 12.31 4.94
C ASN A 135 1.15 12.57 4.60
N ARG A 136 2.07 12.22 5.50
CA ARG A 136 3.50 12.07 5.17
C ARG A 136 3.77 10.66 4.70
N VAL A 137 4.78 10.55 3.82
CA VAL A 137 5.19 9.28 3.23
C VAL A 137 6.66 9.06 3.48
N HIS A 138 6.99 7.92 4.07
CA HIS A 138 8.36 7.46 4.26
C HIS A 138 8.61 6.20 3.43
N PHE A 139 9.78 6.15 2.79
CA PHE A 139 10.32 4.92 2.20
C PHE A 139 11.33 4.33 3.17
N ARG A 140 11.02 3.15 3.73
CA ARG A 140 11.83 2.51 4.77
C ARG A 140 12.15 1.07 4.36
N PRO A 141 13.41 0.62 4.45
CA PRO A 141 13.73 -0.79 4.20
C PRO A 141 12.98 -1.65 5.23
N VAL A 142 12.60 -2.88 4.83
CA VAL A 142 11.86 -3.79 5.72
C VAL A 142 12.57 -4.04 7.06
N SER A 143 13.91 -4.01 7.09
CA SER A 143 14.69 -4.09 8.33
C SER A 143 14.36 -3.00 9.35
N ALA A 144 14.03 -1.78 8.89
CA ALA A 144 13.65 -0.65 9.75
C ALA A 144 12.15 -0.63 10.10
N ILE A 145 11.35 -1.48 9.46
CA ILE A 145 9.90 -1.62 9.69
C ILE A 145 9.62 -2.78 10.66
N ARG A 146 10.50 -3.79 10.68
CA ARG A 146 10.46 -4.88 11.64
C ARG A 146 10.60 -4.37 13.09
N ASP A 147 10.27 -5.24 14.04
CA ASP A 147 10.41 -4.99 15.48
C ASP A 147 9.66 -3.71 15.94
N ASN A 148 8.39 -3.61 15.53
CA ASN A 148 7.47 -2.49 15.83
C ASN A 148 7.79 -1.15 15.17
N GLY A 149 8.77 -1.09 14.26
CA GLY A 149 9.04 0.09 13.43
C GLY A 149 7.85 0.54 12.56
N TRP A 150 6.82 -0.30 12.43
CA TRP A 150 5.58 -0.02 11.73
C TRP A 150 4.53 0.77 12.53
N THR A 151 4.65 0.83 13.86
CA THR A 151 3.60 1.33 14.78
C THR A 151 3.28 2.83 14.62
N SER A 152 4.16 3.60 14.00
CA SER A 152 3.96 5.03 13.70
C SER A 152 3.17 5.29 12.42
N TYR A 153 2.80 4.25 11.67
CA TYR A 153 2.14 4.37 10.37
C TYR A 153 0.68 3.95 10.42
N SER A 154 -0.19 4.77 9.83
CA SER A 154 -1.61 4.45 9.65
C SER A 154 -1.80 3.37 8.58
N SER A 155 -0.91 3.31 7.59
CA SER A 155 -0.87 2.22 6.62
C SER A 155 0.52 2.05 6.02
N LEU A 156 0.84 0.84 5.56
CA LEU A 156 2.13 0.52 4.99
C LEU A 156 2.01 -0.67 4.04
N VAL A 157 2.76 -0.64 2.94
CA VAL A 157 2.96 -1.81 2.08
C VAL A 157 4.45 -1.92 1.73
N CYS A 158 5.11 -3.02 2.11
CA CYS A 158 6.42 -3.35 1.57
C CYS A 158 6.30 -3.96 0.19
N ALA A 159 7.05 -3.42 -0.76
CA ALA A 159 7.19 -3.97 -2.09
C ALA A 159 8.62 -3.69 -2.58
N GLY A 160 8.83 -3.55 -3.88
CA GLY A 160 10.12 -3.22 -4.44
C GLY A 160 10.42 -3.99 -5.73
N PRO A 161 11.67 -3.93 -6.21
CA PRO A 161 12.79 -3.18 -5.62
C PRO A 161 12.58 -1.67 -5.62
N THR A 162 13.38 -0.94 -4.84
CA THR A 162 13.55 0.51 -5.01
C THR A 162 13.93 0.82 -6.45
N LEU A 163 13.35 1.89 -6.98
CA LEU A 163 13.61 2.40 -8.32
C LEU A 163 14.37 3.72 -8.25
N ILE A 164 13.93 4.59 -7.33
CA ILE A 164 14.48 5.91 -7.06
C ILE A 164 14.70 6.06 -5.57
N ARG A 165 15.86 6.58 -5.18
CA ARG A 165 16.20 6.98 -3.82
C ARG A 165 16.90 8.32 -3.86
N ASP A 166 16.45 9.28 -3.05
CA ASP A 166 17.04 10.62 -2.96
C ASP A 166 17.23 11.30 -4.34
N GLY A 167 16.22 11.15 -5.22
CA GLY A 167 16.20 11.68 -6.59
C GLY A 167 17.11 10.96 -7.60
N LYS A 168 17.80 9.89 -7.19
CA LYS A 168 18.73 9.10 -8.01
C LYS A 168 18.16 7.72 -8.32
N ILE A 169 18.46 7.20 -9.50
CA ILE A 169 18.10 5.82 -9.85
C ILE A 169 18.90 4.88 -8.93
N SER A 170 18.18 4.06 -8.19
CA SER A 170 18.75 3.12 -7.22
C SER A 170 17.96 1.83 -7.27
N THR A 171 18.39 0.90 -8.13
CA THR A 171 17.77 -0.42 -8.26
C THR A 171 18.47 -1.42 -7.35
N SER A 172 17.90 -1.64 -6.16
CA SER A 172 18.55 -2.37 -5.07
C SER A 172 17.90 -3.73 -4.81
N LEU A 173 17.94 -4.66 -5.78
CA LEU A 173 17.23 -5.96 -5.66
C LEU A 173 17.77 -6.84 -4.52
N THR A 174 19.09 -7.09 -4.51
CA THR A 174 19.68 -8.09 -3.60
C THR A 174 19.59 -7.66 -2.14
N SER A 175 19.89 -6.39 -1.86
CA SER A 175 19.82 -5.82 -0.51
C SER A 175 18.38 -5.73 0.02
N GLU A 176 17.38 -5.74 -0.87
CA GLU A 176 15.97 -5.75 -0.50
C GLU A 176 15.37 -7.16 -0.43
N GLY A 177 16.18 -8.22 -0.60
CA GLY A 177 15.74 -9.60 -0.48
C GLY A 177 15.08 -10.20 -1.72
N PHE A 178 15.12 -9.49 -2.86
CA PHE A 178 14.57 -10.00 -4.12
C PHE A 178 15.56 -10.94 -4.82
N ARG A 179 15.17 -12.21 -4.98
CA ARG A 179 15.99 -13.26 -5.62
C ARG A 179 15.38 -13.86 -6.89
N ASP A 180 14.14 -13.53 -7.25
CA ASP A 180 13.50 -14.08 -8.45
C ASP A 180 14.09 -13.42 -9.72
N PRO A 181 14.77 -14.18 -10.61
CA PRO A 181 15.33 -13.64 -11.85
C PRO A 181 14.27 -13.07 -12.80
N ARG A 182 12.99 -13.47 -12.66
CA ARG A 182 11.89 -12.91 -13.46
C ARG A 182 11.70 -11.42 -13.24
N LEU A 183 12.15 -10.86 -12.11
CA LEU A 183 12.12 -9.42 -11.87
C LEU A 183 12.97 -8.65 -12.88
N TRP A 184 14.03 -9.25 -13.43
CA TRP A 184 14.90 -8.63 -14.44
C TRP A 184 14.34 -8.69 -15.86
N ARG A 185 13.30 -9.47 -16.13
CA ARG A 185 12.75 -9.63 -17.49
C ARG A 185 11.84 -8.45 -17.85
N LYS A 186 11.48 -8.32 -19.13
CA LYS A 186 10.42 -7.38 -19.53
C LYS A 186 9.08 -7.88 -19.02
N ASN A 187 8.35 -7.04 -18.31
CA ASN A 187 6.98 -7.29 -17.85
C ASN A 187 6.20 -5.97 -17.84
N PRO A 188 4.86 -5.99 -17.94
CA PRO A 188 4.04 -4.86 -17.49
C PRO A 188 4.43 -4.49 -16.05
N ARG A 189 4.54 -3.19 -15.74
CA ARG A 189 5.08 -2.71 -14.46
C ARG A 189 4.09 -1.79 -13.77
N CYS A 190 4.12 -1.86 -12.44
CA CYS A 190 3.49 -0.94 -11.52
C CYS A 190 4.57 -0.31 -10.65
N ALA A 191 4.47 0.98 -10.37
CA ALA A 191 5.32 1.64 -9.39
C ALA A 191 4.52 2.67 -8.62
N ILE A 192 5.03 2.98 -7.44
CA ILE A 192 4.54 4.07 -6.60
C ILE A 192 5.73 4.93 -6.18
N GLY A 193 5.54 6.24 -6.18
CA GLY A 193 6.60 7.17 -5.83
C GLY A 193 6.08 8.47 -5.25
N LEU A 194 6.96 9.19 -4.58
CA LEU A 194 6.68 10.49 -3.98
C LEU A 194 7.51 11.55 -4.72
N THR A 195 6.90 12.68 -5.04
CA THR A 195 7.61 13.86 -5.55
C THR A 195 8.04 14.77 -4.40
N LYS A 196 8.99 15.68 -4.65
CA LYS A 196 9.39 16.72 -3.66
C LYS A 196 8.25 17.62 -3.17
N TRP A 197 7.12 17.64 -3.89
CA TRP A 197 5.95 18.47 -3.59
C TRP A 197 4.87 17.73 -2.81
N ASN A 198 5.23 16.63 -2.15
CA ASN A 198 4.29 15.75 -1.44
C ASN A 198 3.13 15.29 -2.34
N ARG A 199 3.46 14.93 -3.58
CA ARG A 199 2.52 14.28 -4.50
C ARG A 199 2.89 12.82 -4.67
N LEU A 200 1.93 11.94 -4.44
CA LEU A 200 2.07 10.50 -4.67
C LEU A 200 1.74 10.19 -6.14
N LEU A 201 2.59 9.40 -6.77
CA LEU A 201 2.46 8.95 -8.15
C LEU A 201 2.10 7.46 -8.13
N LEU A 202 0.95 7.09 -8.69
CA LEU A 202 0.59 5.71 -9.00
C LEU A 202 0.78 5.51 -10.50
N VAL A 203 1.74 4.66 -10.90
CA VAL A 203 2.18 4.59 -12.28
C VAL A 203 2.12 3.16 -12.78
N THR A 204 1.52 2.97 -13.96
CA THR A 204 1.59 1.69 -14.68
C THR A 204 2.06 1.87 -16.11
N VAL A 205 2.80 0.86 -16.59
CA VAL A 205 3.14 0.70 -18.01
C VAL A 205 2.64 -0.68 -18.43
N ASN A 206 1.59 -0.71 -19.25
CA ASN A 206 0.88 -1.95 -19.63
C ASN A 206 1.68 -2.82 -20.60
N ARG A 207 2.64 -2.26 -21.34
CA ARG A 207 3.52 -3.04 -22.21
C ARG A 207 4.74 -3.56 -21.45
N PRO A 208 5.31 -4.72 -21.85
CA PRO A 208 6.50 -5.25 -21.21
C PRO A 208 7.71 -4.31 -21.27
N ILE A 209 8.21 -3.89 -20.11
CA ILE A 209 9.44 -3.10 -19.94
C ILE A 209 10.34 -3.66 -18.84
N PHE A 210 11.63 -3.30 -18.90
CA PHE A 210 12.60 -3.60 -17.85
C PHE A 210 12.40 -2.68 -16.63
N LEU A 211 12.82 -3.14 -15.45
CA LEU A 211 12.86 -2.30 -14.24
C LEU A 211 13.66 -1.01 -14.45
N SER A 212 14.80 -1.09 -15.16
CA SER A 212 15.63 0.09 -15.47
C SER A 212 14.91 1.14 -16.32
N HIS A 213 13.98 0.74 -17.20
CA HIS A 213 13.11 1.67 -17.90
C HIS A 213 12.09 2.28 -16.94
N MET A 214 11.50 1.48 -16.04
CA MET A 214 10.56 1.99 -15.03
C MET A 214 11.22 3.02 -14.11
N SER A 215 12.48 2.80 -13.68
CA SER A 215 13.24 3.81 -12.94
C SER A 215 13.37 5.12 -13.72
N ARG A 216 13.68 5.06 -15.02
CA ARG A 216 13.74 6.28 -15.85
C ARG A 216 12.39 6.98 -15.97
N VAL A 217 11.30 6.24 -16.07
CA VAL A 217 9.93 6.80 -16.05
C VAL A 217 9.69 7.54 -14.73
N MET A 218 9.91 6.89 -13.59
CA MET A 218 9.68 7.51 -12.27
C MET A 218 10.57 8.74 -12.05
N LYS A 219 11.84 8.69 -12.48
CA LYS A 219 12.74 9.84 -12.42
C LYS A 219 12.24 11.01 -13.28
N ALA A 220 11.81 10.72 -14.51
CA ALA A 220 11.30 11.74 -15.43
C ALA A 220 9.98 12.36 -14.94
N LEU A 221 9.16 11.62 -14.19
CA LEU A 221 7.96 12.13 -13.51
C LEU A 221 8.28 12.96 -12.24
N GLY A 222 9.55 13.10 -11.87
CA GLY A 222 9.98 13.91 -10.72
C GLY A 222 9.86 13.21 -9.37
N ALA A 223 9.83 11.87 -9.34
CA ALA A 223 9.90 11.13 -8.08
C ALA A 223 11.25 11.36 -7.39
N VAL A 224 11.22 11.66 -6.09
CA VAL A 224 12.40 11.69 -5.21
C VAL A 224 12.64 10.34 -4.55
N ASP A 225 11.57 9.59 -4.30
CA ASP A 225 11.62 8.19 -3.89
C ASP A 225 10.57 7.42 -4.68
N ALA A 226 10.89 6.19 -5.07
CA ALA A 226 9.95 5.31 -5.75
C ALA A 226 10.33 3.85 -5.59
N ILE A 227 9.32 2.98 -5.49
CA ILE A 227 9.47 1.53 -5.47
C ILE A 227 8.62 0.90 -6.58
N ASN A 228 9.08 -0.24 -7.07
CA ASN A 228 8.28 -1.09 -7.93
C ASN A 228 7.23 -1.86 -7.10
N LEU A 229 6.05 -2.08 -7.66
CA LEU A 229 4.96 -2.86 -7.08
C LEU A 229 4.78 -4.18 -7.85
N ASP A 230 3.87 -5.06 -7.39
CA ASP A 230 3.61 -6.30 -8.13
C ASP A 230 3.13 -5.99 -9.56
N GLY A 231 3.70 -6.69 -10.55
CA GLY A 231 3.53 -6.38 -11.96
C GLY A 231 3.08 -7.61 -12.75
N GLY A 232 3.38 -7.63 -14.05
CA GLY A 232 2.99 -8.73 -14.91
C GLY A 232 1.47 -8.90 -14.91
N GLY A 233 1.00 -10.12 -14.64
CA GLY A 233 -0.44 -10.40 -14.54
C GLY A 233 -1.15 -9.66 -13.40
N SER A 234 -0.43 -9.13 -12.40
CA SER A 234 -1.02 -8.29 -11.34
C SER A 234 -1.20 -6.83 -11.71
N THR A 235 -0.73 -6.40 -12.89
CA THR A 235 -0.70 -4.97 -13.25
C THR A 235 -2.11 -4.41 -13.24
N ALA A 236 -2.41 -3.58 -12.24
CA ALA A 236 -3.74 -3.04 -12.00
C ALA A 236 -3.66 -1.58 -11.61
N LEU A 237 -4.47 -0.75 -12.26
CA LEU A 237 -4.62 0.67 -11.96
C LEU A 237 -6.04 1.08 -12.28
N TYR A 238 -6.64 1.84 -11.37
CA TYR A 238 -7.99 2.36 -11.49
C TYR A 238 -7.99 3.82 -11.05
N TRP A 239 -8.81 4.62 -11.73
CA TRP A 239 -9.11 6.00 -11.35
C TRP A 239 -10.52 6.36 -11.79
N ASN A 240 -11.31 6.90 -10.86
CA ASN A 240 -12.60 7.57 -11.11
C ASN A 240 -13.55 6.80 -12.06
N GLY A 241 -13.92 5.58 -11.67
CA GLY A 241 -14.83 4.72 -12.43
C GLY A 241 -14.19 3.95 -13.58
N ARG A 242 -12.90 4.17 -13.87
CA ARG A 242 -12.21 3.59 -15.03
C ARG A 242 -11.05 2.71 -14.63
N VAL A 243 -11.04 1.47 -15.12
CA VAL A 243 -9.88 0.58 -15.03
C VAL A 243 -8.89 0.95 -16.15
N LEU A 244 -7.73 1.47 -15.77
CA LEU A 244 -6.66 1.94 -16.66
C LEU A 244 -5.68 0.81 -17.02
N SER A 245 -5.48 -0.12 -16.09
CA SER A 245 -4.70 -1.35 -16.29
C SER A 245 -5.49 -2.52 -15.74
N HIS A 246 -5.72 -3.53 -16.59
CA HIS A 246 -6.50 -4.71 -16.26
C HIS A 246 -5.57 -5.87 -15.86
N PRO A 247 -5.63 -6.36 -14.62
CA PRO A 247 -4.86 -7.53 -14.23
C PRO A 247 -5.42 -8.78 -14.90
N THR A 248 -4.54 -9.70 -15.29
CA THR A 248 -4.92 -11.00 -15.89
C THR A 248 -5.10 -12.09 -14.84
N ARG A 249 -4.89 -11.78 -13.56
CA ARG A 249 -5.14 -12.67 -12.42
C ARG A 249 -5.87 -11.95 -11.30
N ARG A 250 -6.39 -12.74 -10.38
CA ARG A 250 -6.94 -12.26 -9.11
C ARG A 250 -5.82 -11.70 -8.23
N LEU A 251 -6.15 -10.71 -7.40
CA LEU A 251 -5.20 -9.99 -6.55
C LEU A 251 -5.46 -10.33 -5.08
N THR A 252 -4.43 -10.15 -4.25
CA THR A 252 -4.53 -10.38 -2.80
C THR A 252 -4.57 -9.07 -2.02
N ASN A 253 -4.08 -7.98 -2.60
CA ASN A 253 -3.99 -6.68 -1.96
C ASN A 253 -3.91 -5.53 -2.97
N LEU A 254 -4.30 -4.33 -2.52
CA LEU A 254 -4.25 -3.06 -3.24
C LEU A 254 -3.70 -1.95 -2.33
N ILE A 255 -3.24 -0.87 -2.96
CA ILE A 255 -3.13 0.45 -2.33
C ILE A 255 -4.29 1.29 -2.90
N VAL A 256 -5.12 1.84 -2.02
CA VAL A 256 -6.34 2.60 -2.35
C VAL A 256 -6.23 4.04 -1.86
N VAL A 257 -6.84 4.95 -2.62
CA VAL A 257 -6.85 6.39 -2.39
C VAL A 257 -8.28 6.91 -2.37
N TYR A 258 -8.57 7.80 -1.43
CA TYR A 258 -9.85 8.44 -1.23
C TYR A 258 -9.69 9.96 -1.14
N GLU A 259 -10.70 10.71 -1.58
CA GLU A 259 -10.75 12.18 -1.50
C GLU A 259 -11.83 12.71 -0.53
N SER A 260 -12.45 11.82 0.27
CA SER A 260 -13.43 12.18 1.30
C SER A 260 -13.12 11.42 2.59
N PRO A 261 -12.87 12.13 3.71
CA PRO A 261 -12.69 11.52 5.03
C PRO A 261 -13.90 10.69 5.46
N GLU A 262 -15.12 11.14 5.15
CA GLU A 262 -16.36 10.46 5.50
C GLU A 262 -16.47 9.14 4.74
N MET A 263 -16.13 9.15 3.45
CA MET A 263 -16.08 7.96 2.62
C MET A 263 -15.04 6.98 3.17
N PHE A 264 -13.83 7.47 3.44
CA PHE A 264 -12.77 6.64 4.01
C PHE A 264 -13.20 5.99 5.33
N ALA A 265 -13.78 6.76 6.26
CA ALA A 265 -14.29 6.24 7.53
C ALA A 265 -15.33 5.13 7.35
N ARG A 266 -16.24 5.24 6.37
CA ARG A 266 -17.23 4.20 6.07
C ARG A 266 -16.61 2.91 5.51
N ILE A 267 -15.60 3.02 4.64
CA ILE A 267 -14.97 1.86 4.00
C ILE A 267 -13.89 1.23 4.87
N LYS A 268 -13.33 1.98 5.82
CA LYS A 268 -12.22 1.56 6.69
C LYS A 268 -12.35 0.14 7.27
N PRO A 269 -13.50 -0.31 7.82
CA PRO A 269 -13.66 -1.68 8.33
C PRO A 269 -13.54 -2.76 7.24
N GLN A 270 -13.74 -2.40 5.98
CA GLN A 270 -13.65 -3.30 4.83
C GLN A 270 -12.24 -3.38 4.26
N LEU A 271 -11.28 -2.54 4.67
CA LEU A 271 -9.92 -2.56 4.10
C LEU A 271 -9.21 -3.89 4.40
N ALA A 272 -9.41 -4.43 5.60
CA ALA A 272 -8.89 -5.73 6.01
C ALA A 272 -9.94 -6.57 6.75
N PRO A 273 -10.95 -7.09 6.02
CA PRO A 273 -12.08 -7.78 6.62
C PRO A 273 -11.69 -9.21 7.00
N ASN A 274 -12.30 -9.74 8.06
CA ASN A 274 -12.12 -11.12 8.53
C ASN A 274 -10.69 -11.48 8.98
N LEU A 275 -9.85 -10.49 9.25
CA LEU A 275 -8.91 -10.72 10.33
C LEU A 275 -9.78 -10.80 11.56
N THR A 276 -9.80 -11.96 12.21
CA THR A 276 -10.06 -11.98 13.64
C THR A 276 -9.25 -10.81 14.15
N VAL A 277 -9.94 -9.78 14.65
CA VAL A 277 -9.28 -8.82 15.51
C VAL A 277 -8.70 -9.78 16.53
N ALA A 278 -7.40 -10.05 16.46
CA ALA A 278 -6.65 -10.10 17.68
C ALA A 278 -6.97 -8.72 18.23
N THR A 279 -8.07 -8.63 18.96
CA THR A 279 -8.16 -7.72 20.04
C THR A 279 -6.82 -8.00 20.69
N SER A 280 -5.89 -7.04 20.62
CA SER A 280 -5.02 -6.87 21.77
C SER A 280 -6.02 -7.00 22.89
N PRO A 281 -6.01 -8.12 23.62
CA PRO A 281 -7.04 -8.28 24.59
C PRO A 281 -6.75 -7.07 25.47
N THR A 282 -7.73 -6.18 25.62
CA THR A 282 -8.03 -5.73 26.96
C THR A 282 -8.46 -6.97 27.74
N ARG A 283 -7.55 -7.95 27.84
CA ARG A 283 -7.36 -8.75 29.02
C ARG A 283 -7.08 -7.64 30.00
N LYS A 284 -8.05 -7.39 30.89
CA LYS A 284 -7.67 -7.38 32.29
C LYS A 284 -6.66 -8.53 32.40
N ALA A 285 -5.38 -8.18 32.46
CA ALA A 285 -4.34 -9.17 32.50
C ALA A 285 -4.65 -9.99 33.74
N GLN A 286 -5.25 -11.16 33.55
CA GLN A 286 -5.20 -12.18 34.56
C GLN A 286 -3.76 -12.66 34.48
N VAL A 287 -2.91 -11.93 35.20
CA VAL A 287 -1.52 -12.27 35.41
C VAL A 287 -1.57 -13.57 36.19
N THR A 288 -1.35 -14.68 35.52
CA THR A 288 -0.93 -15.89 36.22
C THR A 288 0.51 -15.61 36.65
N PRO A 289 0.82 -15.60 37.97
CA PRO A 289 2.17 -15.31 38.43
C PRO A 289 3.10 -16.33 37.80
N THR A 290 4.03 -15.87 36.96
CA THR A 290 5.10 -16.73 36.48
C THR A 290 6.20 -16.66 37.52
N ALA A 291 6.33 -17.73 38.30
CA ALA A 291 7.46 -17.89 39.20
C ALA A 291 8.75 -17.87 38.38
N VAL A 292 9.68 -16.98 38.73
CA VAL A 292 11.05 -17.01 38.19
C VAL A 292 11.90 -17.74 39.21
N GLU A 293 12.40 -18.92 38.86
CA GLU A 293 13.38 -19.61 39.71
C GLU A 293 14.75 -18.95 39.51
N VAL A 294 15.30 -18.41 40.59
CA VAL A 294 16.64 -17.81 40.62
C VAL A 294 17.56 -18.72 41.44
N PRO A 295 18.73 -19.13 40.93
CA PRO A 295 19.68 -19.95 41.69
C PRO A 295 20.14 -19.25 42.97
N VAL A 296 20.10 -19.98 44.10
CA VAL A 296 20.34 -19.48 45.48
C VAL A 296 21.67 -18.72 45.66
N LYS A 297 22.69 -19.03 44.86
CA LYS A 297 24.03 -18.41 44.95
C LYS A 297 24.04 -16.89 44.70
N ASP A 298 23.02 -16.37 44.03
CA ASP A 298 22.92 -14.94 43.67
C ASP A 298 21.88 -14.18 44.51
N LEU A 299 21.15 -14.88 45.40
CA LEU A 299 20.07 -14.32 46.22
C LEU A 299 20.56 -13.29 47.24
N ALA A 300 21.75 -13.53 47.84
CA ALA A 300 22.35 -12.63 48.83
C ALA A 300 22.78 -11.28 48.24
N LYS A 301 23.12 -11.23 46.94
CA LYS A 301 23.45 -9.98 46.24
C LYS A 301 22.20 -9.19 45.86
N LEU A 302 21.09 -9.87 45.59
CA LEU A 302 19.81 -9.21 45.28
C LEU A 302 19.17 -8.60 46.53
N LEU A 303 19.17 -9.31 47.66
CA LEU A 303 18.52 -8.86 48.90
C LEU A 303 19.16 -7.60 49.51
N ASN A 304 20.46 -7.41 49.29
CA ASN A 304 21.24 -6.29 49.83
C ASN A 304 21.45 -5.14 48.82
N ASN A 305 20.80 -5.16 47.66
CA ASN A 305 20.92 -4.08 46.68
C ASN A 305 19.90 -2.97 46.98
N PRO A 306 20.35 -1.77 47.40
CA PRO A 306 19.45 -0.68 47.79
C PRO A 306 18.65 -0.08 46.63
N GLN A 307 18.94 -0.44 45.38
CA GLN A 307 18.16 0.00 44.21
C GLN A 307 17.01 -0.95 43.86
N ILE A 308 16.84 -2.05 44.59
CA ILE A 308 15.74 -3.00 44.39
C ILE A 308 14.63 -2.67 45.39
N HIS A 309 13.49 -2.23 44.88
CA HIS A 309 12.28 -1.98 45.67
C HIS A 309 11.35 -3.21 45.61
N TRP A 310 11.10 -3.84 46.77
CA TRP A 310 10.28 -5.04 46.88
C TRP A 310 8.78 -4.69 46.93
N LEU A 311 7.97 -5.43 46.18
CA LEU A 311 6.52 -5.27 46.18
C LEU A 311 5.88 -6.03 47.35
N GLU A 312 4.79 -5.48 47.89
CA GLU A 312 4.02 -6.04 49.00
C GLU A 312 3.48 -7.43 48.64
N GLY A 313 3.83 -8.46 49.44
CA GLY A 313 3.47 -9.86 49.17
C GLY A 313 4.55 -10.73 48.52
N SER A 314 5.76 -10.20 48.28
CA SER A 314 6.91 -11.01 47.82
C SER A 314 7.29 -12.07 48.86
N GLN A 315 7.43 -13.35 48.45
CA GLN A 315 7.79 -14.45 49.35
C GLN A 315 8.91 -15.33 48.80
N ILE A 316 9.72 -15.89 49.70
CA ILE A 316 10.77 -16.87 49.39
C ILE A 316 10.27 -18.25 49.85
N ARG A 317 10.22 -19.22 48.94
CA ARG A 317 9.90 -20.62 49.26
C ARG A 317 10.89 -21.54 48.57
N ASN A 318 11.47 -22.48 49.33
CA ASN A 318 12.41 -23.51 48.83
C ASN A 318 13.56 -22.96 47.95
N GLY A 319 14.11 -21.80 48.30
CA GLY A 319 15.22 -21.18 47.56
C GLY A 319 14.82 -20.40 46.31
N SER A 320 13.52 -20.32 46.00
CA SER A 320 12.98 -19.56 44.86
C SER A 320 12.24 -18.31 45.34
N LEU A 321 12.43 -17.20 44.62
CA LEU A 321 11.85 -15.89 44.94
C LEU A 321 10.62 -15.64 44.05
N LEU A 322 9.44 -15.56 44.65
CA LEU A 322 8.17 -15.43 43.94
C LEU A 322 7.72 -13.98 43.90
N PHE A 323 7.65 -13.38 42.71
CA PHE A 323 7.09 -12.05 42.50
C PHE A 323 5.60 -12.12 42.15
N ALA A 324 4.78 -11.34 42.85
CA ALA A 324 3.47 -10.96 42.36
C ALA A 324 3.64 -9.67 41.54
N ASN A 325 3.62 -9.79 40.21
CA ASN A 325 3.68 -8.71 39.20
C ASN A 325 5.02 -7.94 39.13
N ALA A 326 5.87 -8.24 38.13
CA ALA A 326 7.01 -7.37 37.79
C ALA A 326 6.83 -6.76 36.38
N GLN A 327 6.87 -5.42 36.30
CA GLN A 327 7.22 -4.68 35.08
C GLN A 327 8.72 -4.42 35.12
N VAL A 328 9.47 -4.86 34.10
CA VAL A 328 10.92 -4.65 34.01
C VAL A 328 11.20 -3.27 33.36
N PRO A 329 12.02 -2.39 33.96
CA PRO A 329 12.42 -1.12 33.35
C PRO A 329 13.37 -1.33 32.18
N THR A 330 13.24 -0.49 31.15
CA THR A 330 14.11 -0.43 29.97
C THR A 330 15.45 0.24 30.30
N ASP A 331 16.34 -0.46 31.01
CA ASP A 331 17.74 -0.04 31.17
C ASP A 331 18.71 -1.12 30.64
N GLN A 332 19.79 -0.69 29.99
CA GLN A 332 20.69 -1.52 29.18
C GLN A 332 21.49 -2.55 30.00
N THR A 333 21.64 -2.35 31.29
CA THR A 333 22.41 -3.22 32.20
C THR A 333 21.74 -4.57 32.43
N VAL A 334 20.42 -4.68 32.28
CA VAL A 334 19.66 -5.94 32.46
C VAL A 334 19.66 -6.79 31.18
N LYS A 335 19.87 -6.18 30.02
CA LYS A 335 19.90 -6.88 28.72
C LYS A 335 21.07 -7.86 28.63
N GLY A 336 22.23 -7.48 29.19
CA GLY A 336 23.42 -8.34 29.21
C GLY A 336 23.26 -9.64 30.01
N LEU A 337 22.38 -9.66 31.02
CA LEU A 337 22.13 -10.88 31.82
C LEU A 337 21.10 -11.82 31.16
N ALA A 338 20.22 -11.28 30.31
CA ALA A 338 19.20 -12.05 29.60
C ALA A 338 19.77 -12.71 28.32
N ASP A 339 20.77 -12.08 27.69
CA ASP A 339 21.42 -12.60 26.48
C ASP A 339 22.22 -13.89 26.76
N ASP A 340 22.78 -14.07 27.96
CA ASP A 340 23.51 -15.29 28.39
C ASP A 340 22.63 -16.52 28.65
N LEU A 341 21.29 -16.36 28.70
CA LEU A 341 20.32 -17.43 29.02
C LEU A 341 19.53 -17.93 27.80
N SER A 342 19.74 -17.37 26.62
CA SER A 342 18.96 -17.70 25.41
C SER A 342 19.72 -18.62 24.44
N VAL A 343 20.29 -19.70 24.96
CA VAL A 343 20.63 -20.88 24.16
C VAL A 343 19.59 -21.96 24.46
N MET A 344 18.55 -22.06 23.63
CA MET A 344 17.92 -23.31 23.17
C MET A 344 16.52 -23.06 22.55
N LEU A 345 16.29 -23.73 21.40
CA LEU A 345 15.04 -24.00 20.64
C LEU A 345 14.73 -23.07 19.42
N PRO A 346 14.03 -23.58 18.38
CA PRO A 346 14.59 -24.37 17.27
C PRO A 346 14.41 -23.69 15.89
N ALA A 347 15.11 -24.21 14.89
CA ALA A 347 15.10 -23.74 13.51
C ALA A 347 13.70 -23.66 12.87
N THR A 348 13.41 -22.54 12.21
CA THR A 348 12.25 -22.36 11.33
C THR A 348 12.42 -23.14 10.02
N PRO A 349 11.37 -23.78 9.45
CA PRO A 349 11.51 -24.52 8.21
C PRO A 349 11.67 -23.57 7.01
N ASN A 350 12.70 -23.85 6.22
CA ASN A 350 12.98 -23.25 4.92
C ASN A 350 11.75 -23.33 3.98
N CYS A 351 11.24 -22.18 3.54
CA CYS A 351 10.53 -22.09 2.27
C CYS A 351 11.30 -21.13 1.36
N ALA A 352 12.49 -21.59 0.97
CA ALA A 352 13.24 -21.00 -0.11
C ALA A 352 12.44 -21.15 -1.42
N LEU A 353 12.66 -20.20 -2.33
CA LEU A 353 12.18 -20.23 -3.70
C LEU A 353 12.56 -21.55 -4.39
N ASP A 354 11.65 -22.52 -4.43
CA ASP A 354 11.82 -23.71 -5.27
C ASP A 354 10.63 -23.89 -6.21
N HIS A 355 10.93 -23.71 -7.50
CA HIS A 355 10.26 -24.35 -8.63
C HIS A 355 11.27 -24.48 -9.76
N PHE A 356 11.93 -25.64 -9.84
CA PHE A 356 11.93 -26.60 -10.96
C PHE A 356 13.19 -27.48 -10.94
N LYS A 357 13.03 -28.78 -10.71
CA LYS A 357 13.77 -29.80 -11.46
C LYS A 357 12.81 -30.90 -11.92
N HIS A 358 12.76 -31.07 -13.24
CA HIS A 358 12.04 -32.14 -13.92
C HIS A 358 12.82 -33.47 -13.83
N ARG A 359 12.04 -34.57 -13.78
CA ARG A 359 12.34 -35.95 -14.21
C ARG A 359 13.56 -36.65 -13.60
N LYS A 360 13.30 -37.71 -12.82
CA LYS A 360 13.50 -39.11 -13.21
C LYS A 360 12.85 -40.06 -12.19
N ARG A 361 12.30 -41.16 -12.73
CA ARG A 361 11.79 -42.36 -12.04
C ARG A 361 12.78 -42.89 -11.01
N THR A 362 12.29 -43.35 -9.85
CA THR A 362 12.41 -44.75 -9.40
C THR A 362 11.57 -45.03 -8.14
N GLN A 363 11.19 -46.30 -8.03
CA GLN A 363 10.29 -46.98 -7.09
C GLN A 363 10.56 -46.73 -5.61
N TRP A 364 9.50 -46.72 -4.80
CA TRP A 364 9.56 -47.04 -3.37
C TRP A 364 8.99 -48.45 -3.17
N ARG A 365 9.83 -49.38 -2.69
CA ARG A 365 9.45 -50.64 -2.06
C ARG A 365 9.89 -50.58 -0.59
N LEU A 366 8.91 -50.78 0.29
CA LEU A 366 8.89 -51.67 1.47
C LEU A 366 10.15 -51.90 2.32
N LEU A 367 9.92 -51.78 3.65
CA LEU A 367 10.32 -52.62 4.81
C LEU A 367 10.73 -51.70 5.97
N ASP A 368 9.93 -51.56 7.03
CA ASP A 368 9.75 -52.47 8.18
C ASP A 368 11.01 -52.73 9.01
N THR A 369 10.80 -52.57 10.32
CA THR A 369 11.53 -53.09 11.49
C THR A 369 12.98 -52.62 11.74
N LEU A 370 13.20 -51.98 12.89
CA LEU A 370 13.90 -52.61 14.01
C LEU A 370 13.86 -51.74 15.28
N ASN A 371 13.29 -52.36 16.30
CA ASN A 371 13.34 -52.06 17.73
C ASN A 371 14.72 -52.51 18.24
N ILE A 372 15.39 -51.77 19.13
CA ILE A 372 16.35 -52.29 20.13
C ILE A 372 16.48 -51.29 21.29
N SER A 373 16.56 -51.90 22.46
CA SER A 373 16.45 -51.47 23.85
C SER A 373 17.67 -50.77 24.46
N SER A 374 17.36 -50.10 25.57
CA SER A 374 18.18 -49.72 26.74
C SER A 374 19.57 -50.36 26.92
N VAL A 375 20.54 -49.50 27.26
CA VAL A 375 21.46 -49.64 28.41
C VAL A 375 21.57 -48.28 29.08
#